data_AF-A0A524NS61-F1
#
_entry.id   AF-A0A524NS61-F1
#
_cell.length_a   1.000
_cell.length_b   1.000
_cell.length_c   1.000
_cell.angle_alpha   90.00
_cell.angle_beta   90.00
_cell.angle_gamma   90.00
#
_symmetry.space_group_name_H-M   'P 1'
#
loop_
_entity.id
_entity.type
_entity.pdbx_description
1 polymer ?
#
loop_
_entity_poly.entity_id
_entity_poly.type
_entity_poly.pdbx_seq_one_letter_code
_entity_poly.pdbx_strand_id
1 'polypeptide(L)'
;MKSIRSFLLMAMLSGAFFFACHPERSYVEDREARLEFTLDTLFFDTVFTTVGTVTKSFRVKNPHNQFISIDEISLAGGAASVFRLNVDGDPGIQFSGVEIAPNDSLFIFVEATLDPNGSDDILRIQDSIVFMTQGNLQDIDLVAWGQDVHMIRELEIEVPTTWVADKPYLIIDYVYVDSSASLSMDPGVRVHLHKDARIYVDGSLQVNGTRDEPVRFGGDRLEEFYDQIPGQWGFIYLTGSSHTNVINQAEIRNGTIGILISAPPESGLMPDLEISNTLIKRMSSIGLYALNAVVDGHNLVIGDCGGSSLALTFGGDYHFTHSTFANFWPSGFSNRQLPAVLLRDYFVTYDEDGNGFLYPDGEFQNAVFRNSIIYGSHSMELMIDSYHDLQLNYLFDYCLTRIHEDSSRYLDDPLFTNIFNNQNPLFDSVPVSYELDTLSPAIDAGLPSHAIAFPFDLNGNSRLDDEAPDLGAYERIEW
;
A
#
# COMPACT_ATOMS: atom_id res chain seq x y z
N MET A 1 -23.80 23.66 80.67
CA MET A 1 -23.48 22.21 80.53
C MET A 1 -23.85 21.61 79.17
N LYS A 2 -24.80 22.15 78.37
CA LYS A 2 -25.13 21.61 77.03
C LYS A 2 -24.08 21.91 75.94
N SER A 3 -23.40 23.06 75.97
CA SER A 3 -22.41 23.40 74.92
C SER A 3 -21.10 22.59 75.02
N ILE A 4 -20.66 22.23 76.23
CA ILE A 4 -19.43 21.44 76.44
C ILE A 4 -19.60 20.00 75.95
N ARG A 5 -20.78 19.40 76.10
CA ARG A 5 -21.08 18.07 75.53
C ARG A 5 -21.12 18.09 73.99
N SER A 6 -21.66 19.15 73.38
CA SER A 6 -21.65 19.30 71.92
C SER A 6 -20.24 19.49 71.36
N PHE A 7 -19.39 20.22 72.09
CA PHE A 7 -18.00 20.44 71.68
C PHE A 7 -17.14 19.17 71.82
N LEU A 8 -17.36 18.37 72.87
CA LEU A 8 -16.70 17.07 73.04
C LEU A 8 -17.18 16.03 72.02
N LEU A 9 -18.47 15.99 71.66
CA LEU A 9 -18.96 15.11 70.58
C LEU A 9 -18.42 15.54 69.21
N MET A 10 -18.31 16.84 68.94
CA MET A 10 -17.78 17.35 67.67
C MET A 10 -16.27 17.14 67.57
N ALA A 11 -15.52 17.27 68.66
CA ALA A 11 -14.09 16.93 68.70
C ALA A 11 -13.84 15.42 68.58
N MET A 12 -14.73 14.57 69.11
CA MET A 12 -14.63 13.12 68.98
C MET A 12 -15.05 12.63 67.58
N LEU A 13 -15.95 13.34 66.89
CA LEU A 13 -16.32 13.08 65.49
C LEU A 13 -15.23 13.54 64.50
N SER A 14 -14.52 14.63 64.79
CA SER A 14 -13.36 15.10 64.00
C SER A 14 -12.13 14.21 64.14
N GLY A 15 -12.00 13.45 65.22
CA GLY A 15 -10.90 12.48 65.42
C GLY A 15 -11.08 11.18 64.63
N ALA A 16 -12.29 10.85 64.19
CA ALA A 16 -12.59 9.61 63.47
C ALA A 16 -12.30 9.68 61.96
N PHE A 17 -11.97 10.86 61.41
CA PHE A 17 -11.68 11.05 59.99
C PHE A 17 -10.18 10.96 59.62
N PHE A 18 -9.28 10.71 60.58
CA PHE A 18 -7.84 10.62 60.32
C PHE A 18 -7.29 9.19 60.22
N PHE A 19 -8.12 8.14 60.32
CA PHE A 19 -7.73 6.79 59.89
C PHE A 19 -8.08 6.59 58.42
N ALA A 20 -7.43 7.36 57.54
CA ALA A 20 -7.22 6.91 56.18
C ALA A 20 -6.21 5.74 56.26
N CYS A 21 -6.72 4.53 56.42
CA CYS A 21 -5.94 3.31 56.29
C CYS A 21 -5.43 3.29 54.84
N HIS A 22 -4.21 3.79 54.60
CA HIS A 22 -3.48 3.37 53.41
C HIS A 22 -3.22 1.89 53.63
N PRO A 23 -3.77 0.98 52.80
CA PRO A 23 -3.33 -0.41 52.87
C PRO A 23 -1.81 -0.39 52.71
N GLU A 24 -1.08 -0.94 53.68
CA GLU A 24 0.36 -1.08 53.59
C GLU A 24 0.66 -1.83 52.29
N ARG A 25 1.42 -1.19 51.39
CA ARG A 25 1.87 -1.86 50.17
C ARG A 25 2.82 -2.97 50.59
N SER A 26 2.39 -4.21 50.45
CA SER A 26 3.26 -5.37 50.62
C SER A 26 3.96 -5.66 49.30
N TYR A 27 5.27 -5.81 49.35
CA TYR A 27 6.09 -6.15 48.20
C TYR A 27 6.47 -7.63 48.25
N VAL A 28 6.68 -8.23 47.08
CA VAL A 28 7.36 -9.52 46.96
C VAL A 28 8.75 -9.36 47.58
N GLU A 29 9.20 -10.30 48.41
CA GLU A 29 10.55 -10.31 48.99
C GLU A 29 11.37 -11.53 48.50
N ASP A 30 10.79 -12.33 47.62
CA ASP A 30 11.42 -13.51 47.04
C ASP A 30 12.42 -13.10 45.95
N ARG A 31 13.69 -13.45 46.16
CA ARG A 31 14.77 -13.19 45.20
C ARG A 31 14.66 -14.03 43.93
N GLU A 32 13.85 -15.08 43.93
CA GLU A 32 13.55 -15.89 42.75
C GLU A 32 12.27 -15.43 42.04
N ALA A 33 11.65 -14.33 42.49
CA ALA A 33 10.46 -13.79 41.87
C ALA A 33 10.74 -13.39 40.41
N ARG A 34 9.91 -13.91 39.50
CA ARG A 34 10.00 -13.64 38.06
C ARG A 34 8.86 -12.76 37.59
N LEU A 35 9.19 -11.89 36.65
CA LEU A 35 8.25 -11.21 35.78
C LEU A 35 7.81 -12.15 34.66
N GLU A 36 6.58 -11.97 34.17
CA GLU A 36 6.10 -12.64 32.96
C GLU A 36 6.05 -11.63 31.81
N PHE A 37 6.63 -11.99 30.66
CA PHE A 37 6.61 -11.16 29.46
C PHE A 37 5.64 -11.72 28.43
N THR A 38 5.00 -10.86 27.65
CA THR A 38 4.11 -11.30 26.56
C THR A 38 4.83 -11.88 25.35
N LEU A 39 6.15 -11.69 25.27
CA LEU A 39 7.04 -12.23 24.24
C LEU A 39 8.44 -12.44 24.83
N ASP A 40 9.30 -13.16 24.12
CA ASP A 40 10.70 -13.42 24.44
C ASP A 40 11.66 -12.61 23.55
N THR A 41 11.28 -12.35 22.30
CA THR A 41 12.04 -11.55 21.34
C THR A 41 11.14 -10.55 20.63
N LEU A 42 11.63 -9.31 20.50
CA LEU A 42 10.98 -8.26 19.71
C LEU A 42 11.75 -8.04 18.40
N PHE A 43 11.12 -8.45 17.30
CA PHE A 43 11.66 -8.29 15.95
C PHE A 43 11.18 -6.99 15.32
N PHE A 44 12.07 -6.28 14.65
CA PHE A 44 11.77 -5.23 13.67
C PHE A 44 12.20 -5.75 12.31
N ASP A 45 11.34 -5.63 11.29
CA ASP A 45 11.61 -6.13 9.95
C ASP A 45 12.75 -5.34 9.26
N THR A 46 12.83 -5.36 7.93
CA THR A 46 13.84 -4.54 7.25
C THR A 46 13.51 -3.05 7.45
N VAL A 47 14.47 -2.30 7.97
CA VAL A 47 14.35 -0.87 8.29
C VAL A 47 15.40 -0.14 7.48
N PHE A 48 14.99 0.92 6.78
CA PHE A 48 15.95 1.76 6.09
C PHE A 48 16.77 2.57 7.08
N THR A 49 18.09 2.57 6.89
CA THR A 49 18.99 3.40 7.70
C THR A 49 18.58 4.87 7.62
N THR A 50 18.75 5.61 8.70
CA THR A 50 18.29 7.00 8.94
C THR A 50 16.78 7.22 9.09
N VAL A 51 15.95 6.20 8.87
CA VAL A 51 14.50 6.25 9.10
C VAL A 51 14.16 5.52 10.39
N GLY A 52 13.34 6.14 11.24
CA GLY A 52 12.85 5.51 12.46
C GLY A 52 11.81 4.42 12.16
N THR A 53 11.86 3.32 12.90
CA THR A 53 10.86 2.25 12.78
C THR A 53 9.48 2.69 13.25
N VAL A 54 8.46 1.85 13.04
CA VAL A 54 7.29 1.91 13.92
C VAL A 54 7.67 1.59 15.36
N THR A 55 6.91 2.15 16.30
CA THR A 55 6.99 1.78 17.71
C THR A 55 6.27 0.44 17.91
N LYS A 56 6.99 -0.58 18.37
CA LYS A 56 6.40 -1.85 18.83
C LYS A 56 6.26 -1.84 20.34
N SER A 57 5.37 -2.66 20.89
CA SER A 57 5.18 -2.75 22.34
C SER A 57 4.95 -4.16 22.82
N PHE A 58 5.28 -4.39 24.08
CA PHE A 58 4.97 -5.61 24.81
C PHE A 58 4.61 -5.27 26.25
N ARG A 59 4.05 -6.24 26.98
CA ARG A 59 3.69 -6.08 28.38
C ARG A 59 4.62 -6.87 29.27
N VAL A 60 5.01 -6.23 30.37
CA VAL A 60 5.68 -6.84 31.50
C VAL A 60 4.63 -7.01 32.59
N LYS A 61 4.40 -8.23 33.02
CA LYS A 61 3.36 -8.57 33.99
C LYS A 61 3.97 -8.96 35.33
N ASN A 62 3.29 -8.55 36.39
CA ASN A 62 3.49 -9.07 37.72
C ASN A 62 2.48 -10.20 37.96
N PRO A 63 2.88 -11.49 37.91
CA PRO A 63 1.98 -12.61 38.17
C PRO A 63 1.69 -12.80 39.67
N HIS A 64 2.34 -12.04 40.55
CA HIS A 64 2.23 -12.18 42.00
C HIS A 64 1.05 -11.37 42.55
N ASN A 65 0.57 -11.77 43.72
CA ASN A 65 -0.51 -11.09 44.45
C ASN A 65 0.00 -9.94 45.36
N GLN A 66 1.27 -9.56 45.24
CA GLN A 66 1.94 -8.46 45.95
C GLN A 66 2.60 -7.53 44.93
N PHE A 67 2.95 -6.31 45.34
CA PHE A 67 3.70 -5.39 44.47
C PHE A 67 5.07 -5.97 44.15
N ILE A 68 5.55 -5.78 42.92
CA ILE A 68 6.94 -6.10 42.56
C ILE A 68 7.66 -4.80 42.21
N SER A 69 8.86 -4.62 42.76
CA SER A 69 9.73 -3.48 42.46
C SER A 69 10.86 -3.98 41.57
N ILE A 70 10.91 -3.44 40.35
CA ILE A 70 11.97 -3.68 39.40
C ILE A 70 13.08 -2.68 39.73
N ASP A 71 14.24 -3.19 40.12
CA ASP A 71 15.39 -2.39 40.49
C ASP A 71 15.89 -1.58 39.29
N GLU A 72 15.95 -2.24 38.13
CA GLU A 72 16.43 -1.64 36.89
C GLU A 72 15.75 -2.24 35.66
N ILE A 73 15.41 -1.38 34.70
CA ILE A 73 15.12 -1.74 33.31
C ILE A 73 16.12 -0.97 32.44
N SER A 74 16.92 -1.63 31.61
CA SER A 74 17.90 -0.94 30.76
C SER A 74 18.16 -1.64 29.44
N LEU A 75 18.61 -0.88 28.44
CA LEU A 75 19.18 -1.44 27.21
C LEU A 75 20.60 -1.92 27.48
N ALA A 76 20.91 -3.16 27.11
CA ALA A 76 22.26 -3.73 27.30
C ALA A 76 23.32 -2.95 26.51
N GLY A 77 23.00 -2.50 25.30
CA GLY A 77 23.85 -1.61 24.50
C GLY A 77 23.96 -0.17 25.02
N GLY A 78 23.13 0.22 25.98
CA GLY A 78 23.11 1.56 26.59
C GLY A 78 23.01 2.67 25.54
N ALA A 79 23.88 3.68 25.64
CA ALA A 79 23.90 4.83 24.72
C ALA A 79 24.37 4.49 23.29
N ALA A 80 24.96 3.30 23.07
CA ALA A 80 25.34 2.82 21.75
C ALA A 80 24.24 2.00 21.08
N SER A 81 23.14 1.74 21.79
CA SER A 81 21.99 1.02 21.23
C SER A 81 21.32 1.84 20.14
N VAL A 82 20.94 1.17 19.05
CA VAL A 82 20.06 1.72 18.02
C VAL A 82 18.59 1.74 18.44
N PHE A 83 18.27 1.05 19.55
CA PHE A 83 16.93 0.98 20.11
C PHE A 83 16.70 2.09 21.14
N ARG A 84 15.44 2.51 21.29
CA ARG A 84 15.01 3.46 22.31
C ARG A 84 13.80 2.89 23.03
N LEU A 85 13.73 3.12 24.33
CA LEU A 85 12.65 2.63 25.18
C LEU A 85 11.76 3.77 25.67
N ASN A 86 10.49 3.45 25.83
CA ASN A 86 9.58 4.17 26.70
C ASN A 86 8.88 3.16 27.61
N VAL A 87 9.04 3.34 28.92
CA VAL A 87 8.49 2.46 29.96
C VAL A 87 7.35 3.20 30.65
N ASP A 88 6.13 2.73 30.44
CA ASP A 88 4.90 3.27 31.04
C ASP A 88 4.71 4.79 30.90
N GLY A 89 5.18 5.36 29.78
CA GLY A 89 5.08 6.79 29.46
C GLY A 89 6.41 7.53 29.59
N ASP A 90 7.39 7.00 30.30
CA ASP A 90 8.69 7.64 30.51
C ASP A 90 9.72 7.18 29.46
N PRO A 91 10.28 8.09 28.63
CA PRO A 91 11.33 7.75 27.66
C PRO A 91 12.72 7.69 28.30
N GLY A 92 13.56 6.76 27.85
CA GLY A 92 14.91 6.59 28.38
C GLY A 92 15.61 5.32 27.89
N ILE A 93 16.84 5.10 28.35
CA ILE A 93 17.61 3.87 28.10
C ILE A 93 17.87 3.07 29.38
N GLN A 94 17.54 3.66 30.52
CA GLN A 94 17.68 3.09 31.85
C GLN A 94 16.62 3.70 32.76
N PHE A 95 15.95 2.85 33.53
CA PHE A 95 14.87 3.19 34.45
C PHE A 95 15.11 2.45 35.76
N SER A 96 14.76 3.05 36.89
CA SER A 96 15.00 2.47 38.20
C SER A 96 13.80 2.63 39.12
N GLY A 97 13.55 1.64 39.97
CA GLY A 97 12.47 1.69 40.95
C GLY A 97 11.07 1.66 40.31
N VAL A 98 10.91 0.88 39.24
CA VAL A 98 9.63 0.73 38.53
C VAL A 98 8.78 -0.29 39.29
N GLU A 99 7.58 0.11 39.73
CA GLU A 99 6.68 -0.74 40.50
C GLU A 99 5.52 -1.26 39.64
N ILE A 100 5.18 -2.55 39.77
CA ILE A 100 3.98 -3.12 39.15
C ILE A 100 3.06 -3.65 40.25
N ALA A 101 1.79 -3.25 40.21
CA ALA A 101 0.76 -3.68 41.16
C ALA A 101 0.47 -5.19 41.06
N PRO A 102 -0.14 -5.80 42.10
CA PRO A 102 -0.53 -7.20 42.11
C PRO A 102 -1.39 -7.60 40.90
N ASN A 103 -1.01 -8.67 40.19
CA ASN A 103 -1.71 -9.17 38.99
C ASN A 103 -1.91 -8.11 37.89
N ASP A 104 -1.04 -7.11 37.84
CA ASP A 104 -1.09 -6.01 36.88
C ASP A 104 0.08 -6.09 35.90
N SER A 105 0.16 -5.12 34.98
CA SER A 105 1.20 -5.03 33.98
C SER A 105 1.51 -3.59 33.62
N LEU A 106 2.71 -3.35 33.11
CA LEU A 106 3.06 -2.12 32.41
C LEU A 106 3.29 -2.38 30.92
N PHE A 107 3.29 -1.30 30.14
CA PHE A 107 3.70 -1.33 28.74
C PHE A 107 5.14 -0.86 28.58
N ILE A 108 5.86 -1.54 27.70
CA ILE A 108 7.15 -1.05 27.18
C ILE A 108 6.98 -0.86 25.68
N PHE A 109 7.32 0.33 25.23
CA PHE A 109 7.37 0.72 23.83
C PHE A 109 8.83 0.79 23.38
N VAL A 110 9.10 0.28 22.19
CA VAL A 110 10.44 0.18 21.61
C VAL A 110 10.40 0.68 20.17
N GLU A 111 11.34 1.54 19.82
CA GLU A 111 11.61 1.95 18.43
C GLU A 111 13.10 1.76 18.13
N ALA A 112 13.46 1.65 16.85
CA ALA A 112 14.84 1.62 16.41
C ALA A 112 15.13 2.74 15.39
N THR A 113 16.37 3.20 15.34
CA THR A 113 16.87 4.06 14.26
C THR A 113 18.29 3.60 13.94
N LEU A 114 18.49 3.15 12.70
CA LEU A 114 19.74 2.53 12.27
C LEU A 114 20.62 3.55 11.57
N ASP A 115 21.91 3.59 11.90
CA ASP A 115 22.87 4.42 11.18
C ASP A 115 23.30 3.73 9.87
N PRO A 116 23.56 4.49 8.78
CA PRO A 116 24.12 3.96 7.55
C PRO A 116 25.45 3.25 7.79
N ASN A 117 25.62 2.10 7.15
CA ASN A 117 26.83 1.29 7.32
C ASN A 117 27.71 1.24 6.06
N GLY A 118 27.23 1.77 4.94
CA GLY A 118 27.94 1.81 3.66
C GLY A 118 28.02 0.47 2.94
N SER A 119 27.26 -0.52 3.37
CA SER A 119 27.13 -1.85 2.77
C SER A 119 25.79 -2.00 2.07
N ASP A 120 25.77 -2.69 0.93
CA ASP A 120 24.52 -3.00 0.21
C ASP A 120 23.77 -4.20 0.85
N ASP A 121 24.45 -4.93 1.74
CA ASP A 121 23.90 -6.08 2.46
C ASP A 121 22.93 -5.66 3.58
N ILE A 122 21.89 -6.48 3.78
CA ILE A 122 21.01 -6.38 4.94
C ILE A 122 21.80 -6.79 6.19
N LEU A 123 21.92 -5.89 7.16
CA LEU A 123 22.62 -6.14 8.43
C LEU A 123 21.64 -6.50 9.54
N ARG A 124 21.88 -7.62 10.21
CA ARG A 124 21.17 -7.98 11.44
C ARG A 124 21.83 -7.33 12.65
N ILE A 125 21.07 -6.53 13.39
CA ILE A 125 21.49 -5.86 14.62
C ILE A 125 20.72 -6.45 15.80
N GLN A 126 21.43 -6.69 16.90
CA GLN A 126 20.87 -7.28 18.11
C GLN A 126 21.22 -6.44 19.33
N ASP A 127 20.28 -6.39 20.27
CA ASP A 127 20.47 -5.86 21.61
C ASP A 127 19.52 -6.60 22.56
N SER A 128 19.46 -6.24 23.84
CA SER A 128 18.45 -6.75 24.77
C SER A 128 17.99 -5.70 25.77
N ILE A 129 16.76 -5.85 26.24
CA ILE A 129 16.23 -5.10 27.40
C ILE A 129 16.45 -5.98 28.62
N VAL A 130 17.25 -5.51 29.57
CA VAL A 130 17.59 -6.21 30.80
C VAL A 130 16.70 -5.71 31.93
N PHE A 131 16.15 -6.64 32.71
CA PHE A 131 15.34 -6.41 33.89
C PHE A 131 16.06 -6.99 35.11
N MET A 132 16.35 -6.13 36.08
CA MET A 132 16.87 -6.53 37.39
C MET A 132 15.75 -6.41 38.42
N THR A 133 15.38 -7.51 39.06
CA THR A 133 14.34 -7.55 40.10
C THR A 133 14.83 -8.34 41.29
N GLN A 134 15.20 -7.64 42.38
CA GLN A 134 15.64 -8.23 43.64
C GLN A 134 16.83 -9.22 43.51
N GLY A 135 17.69 -8.97 42.52
CA GLY A 135 18.84 -9.82 42.17
C GLY A 135 18.55 -10.90 41.12
N ASN A 136 17.31 -11.05 40.69
CA ASN A 136 16.94 -11.87 39.53
C ASN A 136 17.11 -11.05 38.24
N LEU A 137 17.84 -11.61 37.28
CA LEU A 137 18.08 -10.99 35.97
C LEU A 137 17.26 -11.73 34.91
N GLN A 138 16.44 -10.99 34.18
CA GLN A 138 15.70 -11.45 33.01
C GLN A 138 15.95 -10.50 31.85
N ASP A 139 15.77 -10.97 30.63
CA ASP A 139 15.97 -10.16 29.45
C ASP A 139 14.95 -10.48 28.34
N ILE A 140 14.80 -9.52 27.43
CA ILE A 140 14.07 -9.64 26.19
C ILE A 140 15.02 -9.29 25.05
N ASP A 141 15.15 -10.19 24.08
CA ASP A 141 15.98 -9.98 22.90
C ASP A 141 15.34 -8.93 21.97
N LEU A 142 16.16 -8.04 21.44
CA LEU A 142 15.79 -7.10 20.38
C LEU A 142 16.55 -7.47 19.11
N VAL A 143 15.85 -7.58 17.98
CA VAL A 143 16.46 -7.90 16.69
C VAL A 143 15.89 -6.97 15.61
N ALA A 144 16.75 -6.31 14.85
CA ALA A 144 16.38 -5.48 13.72
C ALA A 144 17.23 -5.83 12.49
N TRP A 145 16.66 -5.71 11.29
CA TRP A 145 17.41 -5.81 10.03
C TRP A 145 17.51 -4.43 9.38
N GLY A 146 18.73 -3.95 9.16
CA GLY A 146 19.00 -2.67 8.49
C GLY A 146 19.38 -2.83 7.04
N GLN A 147 18.83 -2.01 6.16
CA GLN A 147 19.25 -1.91 4.76
C GLN A 147 19.61 -0.46 4.43
N ASP A 148 20.81 -0.25 3.89
CA ASP A 148 21.18 1.04 3.32
C ASP A 148 20.35 1.28 2.03
N VAL A 149 20.07 2.55 1.74
CA VAL A 149 19.27 2.97 0.57
C VAL A 149 19.96 4.11 -0.19
N HIS A 150 19.55 4.31 -1.44
CA HIS A 150 19.72 5.59 -2.13
C HIS A 150 18.65 6.55 -1.63
N MET A 151 18.99 7.33 -0.60
CA MET A 151 18.06 8.31 -0.04
C MET A 151 17.98 9.54 -0.94
N ILE A 152 16.79 9.78 -1.49
CA ILE A 152 16.46 10.92 -2.33
C ILE A 152 15.44 11.76 -1.57
N ARG A 153 15.83 12.96 -1.13
CA ARG A 153 14.84 13.91 -0.58
C ARG A 153 14.09 14.57 -1.71
N GLU A 154 14.83 15.35 -2.48
CA GLU A 154 14.41 15.98 -3.73
C GLU A 154 15.50 15.70 -4.76
N LEU A 155 15.10 15.33 -5.97
CA LEU A 155 16.03 15.12 -7.08
C LEU A 155 15.40 15.61 -8.39
N GLU A 156 16.14 16.45 -9.09
CA GLU A 156 15.85 16.87 -10.45
C GLU A 156 16.82 16.16 -11.41
N ILE A 157 16.25 15.44 -12.39
CA ILE A 157 16.97 14.70 -13.41
C ILE A 157 16.94 15.53 -14.68
N GLU A 158 18.06 16.20 -14.97
CA GLU A 158 18.22 17.08 -16.15
C GLU A 158 18.92 16.39 -17.33
N VAL A 159 19.41 15.16 -17.12
CA VAL A 159 20.08 14.35 -18.16
C VAL A 159 19.63 12.89 -18.06
N PRO A 160 19.70 12.12 -19.16
CA PRO A 160 19.42 10.69 -19.12
C PRO A 160 20.16 10.00 -17.96
N THR A 161 19.40 9.39 -17.07
CA THR A 161 19.88 8.79 -15.82
C THR A 161 19.35 7.37 -15.69
N THR A 162 20.20 6.46 -15.22
CA THR A 162 19.83 5.05 -15.00
C THR A 162 19.94 4.71 -13.52
N TRP A 163 18.88 4.09 -13.00
CA TRP A 163 18.85 3.45 -11.70
C TRP A 163 19.11 1.96 -11.85
N VAL A 164 19.97 1.42 -11.00
CA VAL A 164 20.44 0.04 -11.05
C VAL A 164 19.97 -0.71 -9.80
N ALA A 165 19.87 -2.04 -9.86
CA ALA A 165 19.39 -2.84 -8.73
C ALA A 165 20.49 -3.17 -7.70
N ASP A 166 21.28 -2.19 -7.26
CA ASP A 166 22.29 -2.35 -6.21
C ASP A 166 21.66 -2.33 -4.80
N LYS A 167 20.91 -1.28 -4.49
CA LYS A 167 20.15 -1.11 -3.25
C LYS A 167 18.85 -0.33 -3.50
N PRO A 168 17.86 -0.37 -2.58
CA PRO A 168 16.60 0.33 -2.80
C PRO A 168 16.79 1.84 -2.93
N TYR A 169 15.95 2.47 -3.74
CA TYR A 169 15.79 3.91 -3.81
C TYR A 169 14.67 4.34 -2.86
N LEU A 170 14.95 5.26 -1.95
CA LEU A 170 13.96 5.81 -1.03
C LEU A 170 13.72 7.29 -1.35
N ILE A 171 12.53 7.60 -1.86
CA ILE A 171 12.11 8.97 -2.21
C ILE A 171 11.29 9.53 -1.05
N ILE A 172 11.74 10.65 -0.46
CA ILE A 172 11.06 11.30 0.67
C ILE A 172 10.04 12.33 0.20
N ASP A 173 10.40 13.19 -0.76
CA ASP A 173 9.51 14.24 -1.25
C ASP A 173 9.18 14.00 -2.73
N TYR A 174 10.13 14.23 -3.64
CA TYR A 174 9.88 13.97 -5.06
C TYR A 174 11.13 13.70 -5.88
N VAL A 175 10.91 13.02 -7.00
CA VAL A 175 11.82 13.00 -8.15
C VAL A 175 11.12 13.71 -9.30
N TYR A 176 11.81 14.63 -9.97
CA TYR A 176 11.35 15.31 -11.16
C TYR A 176 12.28 14.96 -12.34
N VAL A 177 11.71 14.49 -13.44
CA VAL A 177 12.42 14.20 -14.68
C VAL A 177 12.10 15.33 -15.66
N ASP A 178 13.09 16.17 -15.93
CA ASP A 178 12.95 17.30 -16.85
C ASP A 178 12.53 16.84 -18.26
N SER A 179 11.86 17.73 -18.99
CA SER A 179 11.40 17.52 -20.37
C SER A 179 12.48 17.07 -21.36
N SER A 180 13.75 17.38 -21.09
CA SER A 180 14.90 16.99 -21.93
C SER A 180 15.60 15.71 -21.48
N ALA A 181 15.15 15.11 -20.38
CA ALA A 181 15.80 13.99 -19.72
C ALA A 181 14.97 12.70 -19.76
N SER A 182 15.58 11.61 -19.32
CA SER A 182 14.89 10.35 -19.08
C SER A 182 15.39 9.67 -17.81
N LEU A 183 14.49 8.97 -17.14
CA LEU A 183 14.80 8.07 -16.04
C LEU A 183 14.59 6.63 -16.49
N SER A 184 15.67 5.85 -16.55
CA SER A 184 15.63 4.41 -16.82
C SER A 184 15.86 3.62 -15.54
N MET A 185 15.09 2.55 -15.36
CA MET A 185 15.25 1.61 -14.25
C MET A 185 15.55 0.24 -14.81
N ASP A 186 16.68 -0.34 -14.38
CA ASP A 186 17.09 -1.69 -14.73
C ASP A 186 16.22 -2.75 -14.04
N PRO A 187 16.25 -4.02 -14.50
CA PRO A 187 15.55 -5.12 -13.84
C PRO A 187 15.88 -5.20 -12.34
N GLY A 188 14.87 -5.50 -11.52
CA GLY A 188 15.03 -5.69 -10.08
C GLY A 188 15.16 -4.42 -9.23
N VAL A 189 15.13 -3.22 -9.84
CA VAL A 189 15.12 -1.95 -9.09
C VAL A 189 13.94 -1.92 -8.11
N ARG A 190 14.22 -1.51 -6.87
CA ARG A 190 13.24 -1.35 -5.79
C ARG A 190 13.12 0.11 -5.42
N VAL A 191 11.94 0.69 -5.60
CA VAL A 191 11.62 2.09 -5.29
C VAL A 191 10.61 2.14 -4.16
N HIS A 192 11.00 2.79 -3.06
CA HIS A 192 10.16 3.07 -1.92
C HIS A 192 9.89 4.57 -1.86
N LEU A 193 8.62 4.91 -1.68
CA LEU A 193 8.17 6.29 -1.59
C LEU A 193 7.61 6.53 -0.20
N HIS A 194 8.06 7.61 0.42
CA HIS A 194 7.52 8.07 1.69
C HIS A 194 6.09 8.60 1.51
N LYS A 195 5.42 8.86 2.63
CA LYS A 195 4.09 9.45 2.65
C LYS A 195 4.02 10.70 1.77
N ASP A 196 3.04 10.68 0.86
CA ASP A 196 2.71 11.74 -0.11
C ASP A 196 3.79 12.03 -1.17
N ALA A 197 4.90 11.27 -1.19
CA ALA A 197 6.00 11.41 -2.14
C ALA A 197 5.63 10.98 -3.56
N ARG A 198 6.29 11.57 -4.57
CA ARG A 198 5.86 11.49 -5.97
C ARG A 198 7.02 11.38 -6.96
N ILE A 199 6.76 10.78 -8.11
CA ILE A 199 7.65 10.85 -9.28
C ILE A 199 6.93 11.68 -10.34
N TYR A 200 7.52 12.79 -10.75
CA TYR A 200 7.01 13.68 -11.78
C TYR A 200 7.88 13.52 -13.03
N VAL A 201 7.25 13.32 -14.18
CA VAL A 201 7.94 13.07 -15.43
C VAL A 201 7.41 14.03 -16.48
N ASP A 202 8.20 15.04 -16.82
CA ASP A 202 7.98 15.88 -18.01
C ASP A 202 8.69 15.32 -19.23
N GLY A 203 9.82 14.63 -19.03
CA GLY A 203 10.55 13.89 -20.05
C GLY A 203 10.01 12.47 -20.24
N SER A 204 10.86 11.45 -20.06
CA SER A 204 10.49 10.04 -20.27
C SER A 204 10.86 9.13 -19.11
N LEU A 205 9.99 8.16 -18.83
CA LEU A 205 10.19 7.09 -17.85
C LEU A 205 10.34 5.75 -18.57
N GLN A 206 11.42 5.01 -18.28
CA GLN A 206 11.67 3.67 -18.80
C GLN A 206 11.80 2.69 -17.65
N VAL A 207 10.79 1.86 -17.40
CA VAL A 207 10.83 0.80 -16.39
C VAL A 207 11.01 -0.54 -17.08
N ASN A 208 12.22 -1.09 -16.99
CA ASN A 208 12.65 -2.26 -17.77
C ASN A 208 12.78 -3.50 -16.88
N GLY A 209 11.71 -3.89 -16.21
CA GLY A 209 11.70 -5.13 -15.43
C GLY A 209 11.83 -6.38 -16.29
N THR A 210 12.04 -7.51 -15.62
CA THR A 210 11.85 -8.84 -16.21
C THR A 210 10.91 -9.65 -15.34
N ARG A 211 10.41 -10.79 -15.84
CA ARG A 211 9.55 -11.69 -15.04
C ARG A 211 10.23 -12.14 -13.74
N ASP A 212 11.52 -12.45 -13.82
CA ASP A 212 12.27 -12.96 -12.67
C ASP A 212 12.71 -11.80 -11.73
N GLU A 213 12.93 -10.61 -12.30
CA GLU A 213 13.38 -9.41 -11.59
C GLU A 213 12.50 -8.20 -11.97
N PRO A 214 11.24 -8.14 -11.48
CA PRO A 214 10.37 -7.02 -11.76
C PRO A 214 10.83 -5.76 -11.04
N VAL A 215 10.54 -4.59 -11.60
CA VAL A 215 10.76 -3.31 -10.91
C VAL A 215 9.60 -3.08 -9.94
N ARG A 216 9.91 -2.76 -8.68
CA ARG A 216 8.91 -2.67 -7.61
C ARG A 216 8.78 -1.25 -7.08
N PHE A 217 7.54 -0.77 -6.97
CA PHE A 217 7.17 0.50 -6.36
C PHE A 217 6.24 0.26 -5.17
N GLY A 218 6.58 0.83 -4.02
CA GLY A 218 5.78 0.70 -2.80
C GLY A 218 6.08 1.76 -1.75
N GLY A 219 5.40 1.66 -0.60
CA GLY A 219 5.68 2.49 0.56
C GLY A 219 7.01 2.12 1.22
N ASP A 220 7.50 3.00 2.10
CA ASP A 220 8.70 2.80 2.91
C ASP A 220 8.44 2.12 4.27
N ARG A 221 7.17 1.77 4.56
CA ARG A 221 6.77 0.93 5.69
C ARG A 221 6.78 -0.54 5.27
N LEU A 222 7.88 -1.24 5.60
CA LEU A 222 8.13 -2.61 5.15
C LEU A 222 7.56 -3.69 6.08
N GLU A 223 6.96 -3.31 7.21
CA GLU A 223 6.43 -4.26 8.16
C GLU A 223 5.19 -4.97 7.60
N GLU A 224 4.99 -6.25 7.95
CA GLU A 224 3.90 -7.10 7.42
C GLU A 224 2.52 -6.45 7.56
N PHE A 225 2.28 -5.73 8.67
CA PHE A 225 1.03 -5.02 8.90
C PHE A 225 0.71 -3.97 7.83
N TYR A 226 1.74 -3.37 7.20
CA TYR A 226 1.59 -2.33 6.17
C TYR A 226 1.58 -2.89 4.75
N ASP A 227 1.93 -4.15 4.50
CA ASP A 227 2.06 -4.72 3.14
C ASP A 227 0.77 -4.59 2.30
N GLN A 228 -0.38 -4.45 2.97
CA GLN A 228 -1.70 -4.41 2.35
C GLN A 228 -2.39 -3.05 2.52
N ILE A 229 -1.73 -2.07 3.13
CA ILE A 229 -2.33 -0.78 3.48
C ILE A 229 -2.22 0.17 2.28
N PRO A 230 -3.33 0.65 1.71
CA PRO A 230 -3.33 1.57 0.58
C PRO A 230 -2.98 3.01 1.00
N GLY A 231 -2.54 3.86 0.07
CA GLY A 231 -2.31 5.29 0.31
C GLY A 231 -1.03 5.62 1.11
N GLN A 232 -0.03 4.75 1.08
CA GLN A 232 1.25 4.95 1.77
C GLN A 232 2.14 5.98 1.09
N TRP A 233 1.93 6.25 -0.19
CA TRP A 233 2.67 7.26 -0.96
C TRP A 233 1.74 7.97 -1.96
N GLY A 234 2.27 8.96 -2.68
CA GLY A 234 1.52 9.76 -3.65
C GLY A 234 1.17 8.97 -4.92
N PHE A 235 1.92 9.24 -5.99
CA PHE A 235 1.68 8.70 -7.33
C PHE A 235 2.86 8.93 -8.28
N ILE A 236 2.90 8.15 -9.37
CA ILE A 236 3.75 8.41 -10.53
C ILE A 236 2.94 9.28 -11.49
N TYR A 237 3.45 10.46 -11.85
CA TYR A 237 2.78 11.41 -12.72
C TYR A 237 3.55 11.61 -14.02
N LEU A 238 2.98 11.12 -15.12
CA LEU A 238 3.37 11.43 -16.49
C LEU A 238 2.60 12.68 -16.93
N THR A 239 3.29 13.81 -17.00
CA THR A 239 2.64 15.09 -17.28
C THR A 239 2.30 15.25 -18.75
N GLY A 240 1.61 16.34 -19.11
CA GLY A 240 1.20 16.58 -20.49
C GLY A 240 2.33 16.63 -21.50
N SER A 241 3.56 16.97 -21.10
CA SER A 241 4.73 16.98 -21.99
C SER A 241 5.44 15.62 -22.09
N SER A 242 5.05 14.65 -21.24
CA SER A 242 5.75 13.39 -21.12
C SER A 242 5.43 12.48 -22.29
N HIS A 243 6.48 11.96 -22.91
CA HIS A 243 6.36 11.13 -24.09
C HIS A 243 7.34 9.97 -24.06
N THR A 244 7.07 8.95 -24.88
CA THR A 244 7.87 7.73 -25.03
C THR A 244 8.04 6.99 -23.71
N ASN A 245 7.01 6.95 -22.87
CA ASN A 245 7.08 6.25 -21.58
C ASN A 245 6.85 4.75 -21.76
N VAL A 246 7.66 3.94 -21.10
CA VAL A 246 7.56 2.48 -21.12
C VAL A 246 7.57 1.94 -19.70
N ILE A 247 6.59 1.10 -19.37
CA ILE A 247 6.56 0.33 -18.13
C ILE A 247 6.35 -1.15 -18.46
N ASN A 248 7.39 -1.96 -18.32
CA ASN A 248 7.31 -3.39 -18.52
C ASN A 248 7.74 -4.14 -17.26
N GLN A 249 7.00 -5.21 -16.90
CA GLN A 249 7.34 -6.11 -15.80
C GLN A 249 7.54 -5.36 -14.47
N ALA A 250 6.50 -4.63 -14.06
CA ALA A 250 6.51 -3.84 -12.84
C ALA A 250 5.46 -4.30 -11.83
N GLU A 251 5.72 -4.03 -10.56
CA GLU A 251 4.76 -4.16 -9.46
C GLU A 251 4.59 -2.80 -8.77
N ILE A 252 3.42 -2.18 -8.89
CA ILE A 252 3.12 -0.86 -8.33
C ILE A 252 2.01 -1.02 -7.28
N ARG A 253 2.33 -0.78 -6.01
CA ARG A 253 1.42 -1.13 -4.91
C ARG A 253 1.26 -0.02 -3.88
N ASN A 254 0.11 -0.01 -3.21
CA ASN A 254 -0.12 0.71 -1.95
C ASN A 254 -0.02 2.25 -2.03
N GLY A 255 -0.11 2.84 -3.21
CA GLY A 255 -0.08 4.30 -3.41
C GLY A 255 -1.45 4.97 -3.22
N THR A 256 -1.50 6.27 -3.45
CA THR A 256 -2.77 7.00 -3.54
C THR A 256 -3.37 6.84 -4.91
N ILE A 257 -2.59 7.15 -5.94
CA ILE A 257 -2.85 6.78 -7.33
C ILE A 257 -1.62 5.99 -7.81
N GLY A 258 -1.80 4.92 -8.58
CA GLY A 258 -0.66 4.17 -9.10
C GLY A 258 0.09 4.99 -10.14
N ILE A 259 -0.59 5.24 -11.25
CA ILE A 259 -0.10 6.09 -12.35
C ILE A 259 -1.18 7.12 -12.68
N LEU A 260 -0.79 8.39 -12.68
CA LEU A 260 -1.52 9.50 -13.25
C LEU A 260 -0.85 9.86 -14.58
N ILE A 261 -1.60 9.89 -15.67
CA ILE A 261 -1.15 10.41 -16.95
C ILE A 261 -2.16 11.44 -17.43
N SER A 262 -1.75 12.70 -17.53
CA SER A 262 -2.71 13.75 -17.85
C SER A 262 -2.13 14.96 -18.55
N ALA A 263 -2.85 15.44 -19.55
CA ALA A 263 -2.69 16.77 -20.12
C ALA A 263 -3.96 17.60 -19.88
N PRO A 264 -3.86 18.83 -19.35
CA PRO A 264 -4.98 19.75 -19.35
C PRO A 264 -5.50 19.96 -20.78
N PRO A 265 -6.83 20.01 -21.00
CA PRO A 265 -7.44 20.16 -22.32
C PRO A 265 -6.87 21.32 -23.14
N GLU A 266 -6.69 22.45 -22.48
CA GLU A 266 -6.20 23.70 -23.08
C GLU A 266 -4.75 23.62 -23.57
N SER A 267 -3.98 22.61 -23.15
CA SER A 267 -2.57 22.46 -23.55
C SER A 267 -2.43 21.99 -25.00
N GLY A 268 -3.42 21.30 -25.55
CA GLY A 268 -3.32 20.62 -26.84
C GLY A 268 -2.29 19.48 -26.86
N LEU A 269 -1.80 19.06 -25.71
CA LEU A 269 -0.87 17.94 -25.54
C LEU A 269 -1.64 16.65 -25.25
N MET A 270 -0.98 15.51 -25.49
CA MET A 270 -1.54 14.19 -25.21
C MET A 270 -0.38 13.23 -24.88
N PRO A 271 -0.05 13.05 -23.58
CA PRO A 271 1.07 12.21 -23.17
C PRO A 271 0.80 10.74 -23.48
N ASP A 272 1.86 9.96 -23.66
CA ASP A 272 1.78 8.54 -24.01
C ASP A 272 2.42 7.62 -22.97
N LEU A 273 1.89 6.39 -22.88
CA LEU A 273 2.41 5.29 -22.09
C LEU A 273 2.21 3.94 -22.79
N GLU A 274 3.30 3.23 -23.03
CA GLU A 274 3.27 1.79 -23.30
C GLU A 274 3.47 1.04 -21.98
N ILE A 275 2.51 0.20 -21.59
CA ILE A 275 2.55 -0.56 -20.35
C ILE A 275 2.26 -2.03 -20.58
N SER A 276 3.10 -2.91 -20.04
CA SER A 276 2.98 -4.34 -20.25
C SER A 276 3.40 -5.18 -19.06
N ASN A 277 2.78 -6.36 -18.93
CA ASN A 277 3.16 -7.37 -17.93
C ASN A 277 3.27 -6.80 -16.50
N THR A 278 2.33 -5.94 -16.13
CA THR A 278 2.47 -5.09 -14.93
C THR A 278 1.27 -5.26 -14.01
N LEU A 279 1.58 -5.35 -12.71
CA LEU A 279 0.61 -5.45 -11.63
C LEU A 279 0.50 -4.11 -10.89
N ILE A 280 -0.68 -3.50 -10.91
CA ILE A 280 -1.01 -2.28 -10.18
C ILE A 280 -2.12 -2.61 -9.18
N LYS A 281 -1.88 -2.52 -7.87
CA LYS A 281 -2.94 -2.85 -6.90
C LYS A 281 -2.90 -2.05 -5.62
N ARG A 282 -4.04 -2.02 -4.92
CA ARG A 282 -4.17 -1.45 -3.56
C ARG A 282 -3.90 0.05 -3.54
N MET A 283 -4.44 0.78 -4.51
CA MET A 283 -4.41 2.24 -4.48
C MET A 283 -5.56 2.76 -3.63
N SER A 284 -5.34 3.79 -2.82
CA SER A 284 -6.43 4.37 -2.02
C SER A 284 -7.45 5.14 -2.87
N SER A 285 -7.06 5.54 -4.09
CA SER A 285 -7.91 6.17 -5.09
C SER A 285 -7.95 5.36 -6.40
N ILE A 286 -7.05 5.59 -7.36
CA ILE A 286 -7.15 5.00 -8.70
C ILE A 286 -5.88 4.22 -9.05
N GLY A 287 -6.03 3.07 -9.72
CA GLY A 287 -4.90 2.30 -10.23
C GLY A 287 -4.15 3.05 -11.34
N LEU A 288 -4.78 3.16 -12.52
CA LEU A 288 -4.34 3.98 -13.64
C LEU A 288 -5.38 5.06 -13.93
N TYR A 289 -5.00 6.32 -13.79
CA TYR A 289 -5.84 7.47 -14.10
C TYR A 289 -5.28 8.19 -15.33
N ALA A 290 -6.01 8.07 -16.45
CA ALA A 290 -5.71 8.76 -17.69
C ALA A 290 -6.70 9.91 -17.96
N LEU A 291 -6.17 11.09 -18.25
CA LEU A 291 -6.95 12.25 -18.67
C LEU A 291 -6.36 12.80 -19.97
N ASN A 292 -7.08 12.61 -21.08
CA ASN A 292 -6.64 13.00 -22.42
C ASN A 292 -5.21 12.53 -22.72
N ALA A 293 -5.04 11.22 -22.79
CA ALA A 293 -3.74 10.57 -22.97
C ALA A 293 -3.82 9.44 -24.00
N VAL A 294 -2.65 8.92 -24.38
CA VAL A 294 -2.52 7.67 -25.14
C VAL A 294 -2.00 6.58 -24.21
N VAL A 295 -2.68 5.44 -24.15
CA VAL A 295 -2.18 4.27 -23.42
C VAL A 295 -2.33 3.01 -24.26
N ASP A 296 -1.21 2.33 -24.53
CA ASP A 296 -1.18 0.98 -25.08
C ASP A 296 -0.79 0.00 -23.97
N GLY A 297 -1.70 -0.90 -23.64
CA GLY A 297 -1.65 -1.77 -22.50
C GLY A 297 -1.87 -3.24 -22.84
N HIS A 298 -1.02 -4.14 -22.36
CA HIS A 298 -1.31 -5.58 -22.43
C HIS A 298 -0.78 -6.38 -21.25
N ASN A 299 -1.40 -7.53 -20.95
CA ASN A 299 -1.04 -8.34 -19.79
C ASN A 299 -1.01 -7.51 -18.50
N LEU A 300 -2.04 -6.71 -18.26
CA LEU A 300 -2.12 -5.86 -17.08
C LEU A 300 -3.05 -6.45 -16.04
N VAL A 301 -2.67 -6.32 -14.78
CA VAL A 301 -3.61 -6.54 -13.67
C VAL A 301 -3.73 -5.24 -12.91
N ILE A 302 -4.93 -4.65 -12.89
CA ILE A 302 -5.21 -3.44 -12.10
C ILE A 302 -6.38 -3.71 -11.16
N GLY A 303 -6.12 -3.72 -9.86
CA GLY A 303 -7.10 -4.23 -8.90
C GLY A 303 -7.08 -3.59 -7.52
N ASP A 304 -8.16 -3.86 -6.79
CA ASP A 304 -8.35 -3.46 -5.39
C ASP A 304 -8.04 -1.98 -5.12
N CYS A 305 -8.73 -1.08 -5.81
CA CYS A 305 -8.53 0.36 -5.67
C CYS A 305 -9.76 1.01 -5.02
N GLY A 306 -9.55 1.98 -4.12
CA GLY A 306 -10.62 2.64 -3.36
C GLY A 306 -11.60 3.45 -4.21
N GLY A 307 -11.19 3.83 -5.41
CA GLY A 307 -11.97 4.36 -6.52
C GLY A 307 -12.03 3.35 -7.67
N SER A 308 -11.53 3.72 -8.85
CA SER A 308 -11.50 2.83 -10.02
C SER A 308 -10.16 2.11 -10.15
N SER A 309 -10.15 0.91 -10.71
CA SER A 309 -8.90 0.29 -11.18
C SER A 309 -8.35 1.09 -12.37
N LEU A 310 -9.21 1.38 -13.34
CA LEU A 310 -8.89 2.19 -14.52
C LEU A 310 -9.91 3.32 -14.67
N ALA A 311 -9.43 4.56 -14.76
CA ALA A 311 -10.26 5.71 -15.09
C ALA A 311 -9.72 6.40 -16.33
N LEU A 312 -10.51 6.42 -17.39
CA LEU A 312 -10.25 7.10 -18.66
C LEU A 312 -11.19 8.29 -18.78
N THR A 313 -10.66 9.49 -18.76
CA THR A 313 -11.48 10.70 -18.62
C THR A 313 -11.12 11.75 -19.65
N PHE A 314 -12.11 12.55 -20.05
CA PHE A 314 -11.97 13.63 -21.02
C PHE A 314 -11.48 13.21 -22.42
N GLY A 315 -11.58 11.92 -22.77
CA GLY A 315 -11.14 11.41 -24.06
C GLY A 315 -9.71 10.87 -24.06
N GLY A 316 -9.13 10.68 -25.25
CA GLY A 316 -7.82 10.06 -25.47
C GLY A 316 -7.87 8.84 -26.40
N ASP A 317 -6.78 8.10 -26.46
CA ASP A 317 -6.62 6.90 -27.30
C ASP A 317 -6.10 5.73 -26.48
N TYR A 318 -6.92 4.68 -26.33
CA TYR A 318 -6.66 3.62 -25.36
C TYR A 318 -6.81 2.23 -25.97
N HIS A 319 -5.82 1.38 -25.74
CA HIS A 319 -5.82 -0.01 -26.19
C HIS A 319 -5.41 -0.92 -25.03
N PHE A 320 -6.27 -1.86 -24.67
CA PHE A 320 -6.02 -2.86 -23.64
C PHE A 320 -6.30 -4.27 -24.18
N THR A 321 -5.30 -5.14 -24.19
CA THR A 321 -5.47 -6.53 -24.63
C THR A 321 -5.00 -7.48 -23.53
N HIS A 322 -5.70 -8.60 -23.31
CA HIS A 322 -5.34 -9.57 -22.29
C HIS A 322 -5.11 -8.94 -20.91
N SER A 323 -6.06 -8.10 -20.45
CA SER A 323 -5.90 -7.36 -19.20
C SER A 323 -7.05 -7.65 -18.23
N THR A 324 -6.75 -7.66 -16.94
CA THR A 324 -7.68 -7.93 -15.85
C THR A 324 -7.84 -6.69 -14.97
N PHE A 325 -9.01 -6.07 -15.03
CA PHE A 325 -9.43 -4.97 -14.17
C PHE A 325 -10.38 -5.53 -13.11
N ALA A 326 -9.84 -5.84 -11.93
CA ALA A 326 -10.54 -6.62 -10.90
C ALA A 326 -10.59 -5.88 -9.57
N ASN A 327 -11.72 -5.23 -9.24
CA ASN A 327 -11.82 -4.36 -8.06
C ASN A 327 -12.66 -4.98 -6.92
N PHE A 328 -11.98 -5.61 -5.97
CA PHE A 328 -12.59 -6.23 -4.78
C PHE A 328 -12.22 -5.46 -3.52
N TRP A 329 -12.32 -4.13 -3.60
CA TRP A 329 -11.98 -3.22 -2.52
C TRP A 329 -12.58 -3.64 -1.16
N PRO A 330 -11.75 -3.88 -0.13
CA PRO A 330 -12.24 -4.25 1.20
C PRO A 330 -13.03 -3.11 1.85
N SER A 331 -14.24 -3.43 2.31
CA SER A 331 -15.11 -2.46 3.01
C SER A 331 -14.51 -1.90 4.31
N GLY A 332 -13.48 -2.56 4.86
CA GLY A 332 -12.74 -2.09 6.04
C GLY A 332 -11.92 -0.81 5.81
N PHE A 333 -11.57 -0.47 4.57
CA PHE A 333 -10.83 0.76 4.26
C PHE A 333 -11.75 1.93 3.97
N SER A 334 -12.70 1.75 3.03
CA SER A 334 -13.69 2.77 2.68
C SER A 334 -14.84 2.16 1.87
N ASN A 335 -15.93 2.91 1.70
CA ASN A 335 -16.99 2.55 0.76
C ASN A 335 -16.64 3.06 -0.63
N ARG A 336 -16.16 2.18 -1.50
CA ARG A 336 -15.94 2.49 -2.92
C ARG A 336 -17.25 2.95 -3.56
N GLN A 337 -17.18 3.96 -4.43
CA GLN A 337 -18.34 4.51 -5.17
C GLN A 337 -18.19 4.42 -6.69
N LEU A 338 -16.97 4.27 -7.18
CA LEU A 338 -16.67 4.21 -8.61
C LEU A 338 -16.59 2.76 -9.09
N PRO A 339 -16.91 2.47 -10.36
CA PRO A 339 -16.75 1.13 -10.98
C PRO A 339 -15.27 0.77 -11.14
N ALA A 340 -14.95 -0.51 -11.42
CA ALA A 340 -13.58 -0.94 -11.73
C ALA A 340 -13.01 -0.20 -12.95
N VAL A 341 -13.79 -0.07 -14.03
CA VAL A 341 -13.44 0.69 -15.23
C VAL A 341 -14.45 1.80 -15.46
N LEU A 342 -13.95 3.04 -15.55
CA LEU A 342 -14.73 4.24 -15.83
C LEU A 342 -14.24 4.88 -17.13
N LEU A 343 -15.14 5.08 -18.09
CA LEU A 343 -14.94 5.91 -19.26
C LEU A 343 -15.86 7.12 -19.14
N ARG A 344 -15.31 8.34 -19.23
CA ARG A 344 -16.11 9.55 -19.32
C ARG A 344 -15.51 10.60 -20.25
N ASP A 345 -16.35 11.33 -20.96
CA ASP A 345 -15.95 12.42 -21.86
C ASP A 345 -15.80 13.77 -21.16
N TYR A 346 -15.85 13.81 -19.84
CA TYR A 346 -15.75 15.04 -19.09
C TYR A 346 -14.88 14.87 -17.85
N PHE A 347 -14.45 15.99 -17.28
CA PHE A 347 -13.88 16.03 -15.94
C PHE A 347 -14.21 17.36 -15.26
N VAL A 348 -14.04 17.37 -13.94
CA VAL A 348 -14.30 18.53 -13.10
C VAL A 348 -13.03 18.84 -12.32
N THR A 349 -12.58 20.10 -12.40
CA THR A 349 -11.56 20.65 -11.51
C THR A 349 -12.23 21.54 -10.48
N TYR A 350 -11.54 21.80 -9.36
CA TYR A 350 -12.04 22.69 -8.32
C TYR A 350 -10.98 23.76 -8.05
N ASP A 351 -11.41 25.03 -7.92
CA ASP A 351 -10.52 26.10 -7.46
C ASP A 351 -10.27 26.06 -5.94
N GLU A 352 -9.42 26.96 -5.45
CA GLU A 352 -9.10 27.09 -4.02
C GLU A 352 -10.33 27.40 -3.14
N ASP A 353 -11.38 28.00 -3.73
CA ASP A 353 -12.64 28.31 -3.06
C ASP A 353 -13.64 27.14 -3.12
N GLY A 354 -13.29 26.04 -3.80
CA GLY A 354 -14.10 24.84 -3.96
C GLY A 354 -15.16 24.94 -5.07
N ASN A 355 -15.08 25.93 -5.95
CA ASN A 355 -15.97 26.02 -7.11
C ASN A 355 -15.50 25.08 -8.21
N GLY A 356 -16.43 24.25 -8.69
CA GLY A 356 -16.16 23.29 -9.75
C GLY A 356 -16.18 23.92 -11.14
N PHE A 357 -15.17 23.64 -11.96
CA PHE A 357 -15.12 23.92 -13.39
C PHE A 357 -15.28 22.62 -14.17
N LEU A 358 -16.33 22.53 -14.96
CA LEU A 358 -16.62 21.40 -15.82
C LEU A 358 -15.98 21.60 -17.19
N TYR A 359 -15.28 20.57 -17.64
CA TYR A 359 -14.79 20.44 -19.02
C TYR A 359 -15.51 19.26 -19.67
N PRO A 360 -16.53 19.50 -20.51
CA PRO A 360 -17.26 18.45 -21.21
C PRO A 360 -16.66 18.14 -22.59
N ASP A 361 -17.23 17.14 -23.25
CA ASP A 361 -17.06 16.86 -24.69
C ASP A 361 -15.63 16.49 -25.13
N GLY A 362 -14.89 15.84 -24.25
CA GLY A 362 -13.61 15.22 -24.54
C GLY A 362 -13.73 14.07 -25.55
N GLU A 363 -12.88 14.08 -26.56
CA GLU A 363 -12.98 13.15 -27.70
C GLU A 363 -12.20 11.85 -27.42
N PHE A 364 -12.91 10.72 -27.40
CA PHE A 364 -12.27 9.40 -27.47
C PHE A 364 -11.92 9.11 -28.93
N GLN A 365 -10.63 9.10 -29.25
CA GLN A 365 -10.14 8.62 -30.53
C GLN A 365 -10.44 7.14 -30.64
N ASN A 366 -10.06 6.35 -29.63
CA ASN A 366 -10.53 4.99 -29.40
C ASN A 366 -10.46 4.63 -27.90
N ALA A 367 -11.29 3.70 -27.48
CA ALA A 367 -11.12 2.96 -26.22
C ALA A 367 -11.43 1.48 -26.45
N VAL A 368 -10.38 0.69 -26.68
CA VAL A 368 -10.50 -0.69 -27.15
C VAL A 368 -10.03 -1.68 -26.09
N PHE A 369 -10.88 -2.64 -25.75
CA PHE A 369 -10.61 -3.72 -24.82
C PHE A 369 -10.80 -5.06 -25.53
N ARG A 370 -9.77 -5.91 -25.50
CA ARG A 370 -9.76 -7.22 -26.17
C ARG A 370 -9.33 -8.34 -25.23
N ASN A 371 -9.97 -9.50 -25.31
CA ASN A 371 -9.64 -10.68 -24.50
C ASN A 371 -9.43 -10.33 -23.01
N SER A 372 -10.27 -9.47 -22.45
CA SER A 372 -10.02 -8.83 -21.14
C SER A 372 -11.13 -9.12 -20.13
N ILE A 373 -10.80 -9.00 -18.85
CA ILE A 373 -11.75 -9.16 -17.73
C ILE A 373 -11.97 -7.81 -17.05
N ILE A 374 -13.23 -7.43 -16.84
CA ILE A 374 -13.66 -6.28 -16.04
C ILE A 374 -14.67 -6.76 -15.01
N TYR A 375 -14.24 -6.86 -13.75
CA TYR A 375 -15.06 -7.45 -12.69
C TYR A 375 -14.74 -6.88 -11.30
N GLY A 376 -15.56 -7.22 -10.31
CA GLY A 376 -15.38 -6.74 -8.95
C GLY A 376 -16.60 -7.00 -8.06
N SER A 377 -16.59 -6.37 -6.90
CA SER A 377 -17.58 -6.55 -5.84
C SER A 377 -18.92 -5.82 -6.06
N HIS A 378 -18.96 -4.78 -6.90
CA HIS A 378 -20.17 -4.01 -7.19
C HIS A 378 -21.00 -4.65 -8.32
N SER A 379 -22.29 -4.31 -8.40
CA SER A 379 -23.17 -4.79 -9.47
C SER A 379 -22.89 -4.16 -10.85
N MET A 380 -22.13 -3.07 -10.88
CA MET A 380 -21.70 -2.37 -12.10
C MET A 380 -20.22 -2.01 -11.98
N GLU A 381 -19.38 -2.68 -12.76
CA GLU A 381 -17.92 -2.53 -12.76
C GLU A 381 -17.37 -1.94 -14.04
N LEU A 382 -18.20 -1.79 -15.05
CA LEU A 382 -17.92 -0.97 -16.22
C LEU A 382 -18.98 0.12 -16.30
N MET A 383 -18.52 1.37 -16.41
CA MET A 383 -19.38 2.52 -16.65
C MET A 383 -18.83 3.35 -17.78
N ILE A 384 -19.72 3.70 -18.70
CA ILE A 384 -19.46 4.62 -19.81
C ILE A 384 -20.43 5.77 -19.61
N ASP A 385 -19.90 6.94 -19.29
CA ASP A 385 -20.66 8.11 -18.86
C ASP A 385 -20.33 9.32 -19.74
N SER A 386 -21.31 9.80 -20.50
CA SER A 386 -21.15 10.97 -21.36
C SER A 386 -21.98 12.13 -20.81
N TYR A 387 -21.36 13.30 -20.72
CA TYR A 387 -22.01 14.49 -20.17
C TYR A 387 -23.23 14.96 -20.99
N HIS A 388 -23.14 14.86 -22.32
CA HIS A 388 -24.20 15.25 -23.26
C HIS A 388 -24.82 14.06 -24.02
N ASP A 389 -24.72 12.85 -23.46
CA ASP A 389 -25.18 11.61 -24.10
C ASP A 389 -24.56 11.38 -25.51
N LEU A 390 -23.30 11.78 -25.69
CA LEU A 390 -22.52 11.53 -26.90
C LEU A 390 -22.21 10.04 -27.04
N GLN A 391 -22.23 9.54 -28.28
CA GLN A 391 -21.68 8.22 -28.59
C GLN A 391 -20.15 8.29 -28.53
N LEU A 392 -19.57 7.73 -27.48
CA LEU A 392 -18.12 7.61 -27.36
C LEU A 392 -17.60 6.50 -28.29
N ASN A 393 -16.37 6.64 -28.80
CA ASN A 393 -15.74 5.62 -29.65
C ASN A 393 -15.01 4.58 -28.79
N TYR A 394 -15.71 3.49 -28.46
CA TYR A 394 -15.16 2.36 -27.72
C TYR A 394 -15.44 1.04 -28.43
N LEU A 395 -14.70 -0.01 -28.06
CA LEU A 395 -14.93 -1.38 -28.50
C LEU A 395 -14.55 -2.34 -27.37
N PHE A 396 -15.46 -3.21 -26.98
CA PHE A 396 -15.19 -4.36 -26.12
C PHE A 396 -15.38 -5.61 -26.97
N ASP A 397 -14.32 -6.39 -27.18
CA ASP A 397 -14.33 -7.55 -28.07
C ASP A 397 -13.71 -8.77 -27.37
N TYR A 398 -14.52 -9.80 -27.15
CA TYR A 398 -14.17 -10.95 -26.30
C TYR A 398 -13.77 -10.49 -24.90
N CYS A 399 -14.74 -10.05 -24.10
CA CYS A 399 -14.50 -9.62 -22.74
C CYS A 399 -15.46 -10.29 -21.76
N LEU A 400 -14.99 -10.55 -20.55
CA LEU A 400 -15.84 -10.88 -19.42
C LEU A 400 -16.10 -9.59 -18.63
N THR A 401 -17.36 -9.19 -18.51
CA THR A 401 -17.73 -7.93 -17.86
C THR A 401 -18.72 -8.15 -16.71
N ARG A 402 -18.76 -7.21 -15.77
CA ARG A 402 -19.87 -7.09 -14.80
C ARG A 402 -20.60 -5.77 -15.01
N ILE A 403 -21.73 -5.85 -15.69
CA ILE A 403 -22.58 -4.71 -16.05
C ILE A 403 -23.97 -4.96 -15.47
N HIS A 404 -24.58 -3.94 -14.88
CA HIS A 404 -25.89 -4.08 -14.27
C HIS A 404 -26.94 -4.61 -15.26
N GLU A 405 -27.79 -5.53 -14.81
CA GLU A 405 -28.78 -6.21 -15.67
C GLU A 405 -29.81 -5.24 -16.29
N ASP A 406 -30.14 -4.16 -15.57
CA ASP A 406 -31.04 -3.11 -16.09
C ASP A 406 -30.37 -2.20 -17.14
N SER A 407 -29.05 -2.34 -17.37
CA SER A 407 -28.33 -1.61 -18.41
C SER A 407 -28.40 -2.35 -19.75
N SER A 408 -29.61 -2.71 -20.18
CA SER A 408 -29.86 -3.41 -21.46
C SER A 408 -29.24 -2.70 -22.67
N ARG A 409 -29.02 -1.38 -22.55
CA ARG A 409 -28.32 -0.54 -23.54
C ARG A 409 -26.95 -1.10 -23.95
N TYR A 410 -26.16 -1.66 -23.02
CA TYR A 410 -24.82 -2.15 -23.35
C TYR A 410 -24.85 -3.53 -24.01
N LEU A 411 -25.80 -4.39 -23.64
CA LEU A 411 -25.90 -5.75 -24.20
C LEU A 411 -26.42 -5.76 -25.64
N ASP A 412 -27.17 -4.73 -26.04
CA ASP A 412 -27.66 -4.55 -27.41
C ASP A 412 -26.72 -3.66 -28.26
N ASP A 413 -25.66 -3.11 -27.67
CA ASP A 413 -24.72 -2.23 -28.37
C ASP A 413 -23.76 -3.05 -29.25
N PRO A 414 -23.67 -2.79 -30.56
CA PRO A 414 -22.77 -3.53 -31.46
C PRO A 414 -21.28 -3.36 -31.13
N LEU A 415 -20.91 -2.36 -30.31
CA LEU A 415 -19.54 -2.15 -29.82
C LEU A 415 -19.18 -3.10 -28.66
N PHE A 416 -20.13 -3.90 -28.18
CA PHE A 416 -19.94 -5.00 -27.24
C PHE A 416 -20.04 -6.33 -27.99
N THR A 417 -18.90 -6.85 -28.44
CA THR A 417 -18.80 -8.04 -29.28
C THR A 417 -18.32 -9.25 -28.46
N ASN A 418 -19.07 -10.36 -28.51
CA ASN A 418 -18.77 -11.62 -27.79
C ASN A 418 -18.49 -11.42 -26.28
N ILE A 419 -19.46 -10.87 -25.57
CA ILE A 419 -19.31 -10.51 -24.15
C ILE A 419 -19.86 -11.60 -23.23
N PHE A 420 -19.03 -12.05 -22.28
CA PHE A 420 -19.41 -12.91 -21.18
C PHE A 420 -19.85 -12.03 -20.00
N ASN A 421 -21.07 -11.50 -20.04
CA ASN A 421 -21.53 -10.58 -19.02
C ASN A 421 -22.03 -11.31 -17.75
N ASN A 422 -21.70 -10.75 -16.58
CA ASN A 422 -22.14 -11.16 -15.25
C ASN A 422 -21.79 -12.61 -14.84
N GLN A 423 -20.92 -13.29 -15.59
CA GLN A 423 -20.34 -14.55 -15.16
C GLN A 423 -19.21 -14.27 -14.17
N ASN A 424 -19.13 -15.04 -13.09
CA ASN A 424 -18.04 -14.89 -12.14
C ASN A 424 -16.73 -15.39 -12.79
N PRO A 425 -15.66 -14.58 -12.88
CA PRO A 425 -14.37 -15.02 -13.41
C PRO A 425 -13.75 -16.15 -12.59
N LEU A 426 -14.20 -16.37 -11.35
CA LEU A 426 -13.67 -17.41 -10.46
C LEU A 426 -12.15 -17.34 -10.35
N PHE A 427 -11.65 -16.20 -9.90
CA PHE A 427 -10.24 -16.04 -9.56
C PHE A 427 -9.87 -16.93 -8.36
N ASP A 428 -8.67 -17.52 -8.38
CA ASP A 428 -8.18 -18.47 -7.38
C ASP A 428 -8.23 -17.91 -5.94
N SER A 429 -7.65 -16.72 -5.73
CA SER A 429 -7.50 -16.17 -4.38
C SER A 429 -7.39 -14.63 -4.35
N VAL A 430 -8.45 -13.90 -4.71
CA VAL A 430 -8.47 -12.43 -4.61
C VAL A 430 -8.46 -11.97 -3.14
N PRO A 431 -7.72 -10.90 -2.75
CA PRO A 431 -6.87 -9.99 -3.54
C PRO A 431 -5.39 -10.40 -3.58
N VAL A 432 -5.10 -11.68 -3.37
CA VAL A 432 -3.73 -12.24 -3.38
C VAL A 432 -3.32 -12.56 -4.82
N SER A 433 -4.15 -13.33 -5.53
CA SER A 433 -3.98 -13.73 -6.92
C SER A 433 -5.23 -13.39 -7.75
N TYR A 434 -5.03 -13.11 -9.03
CA TYR A 434 -6.08 -12.93 -10.04
C TYR A 434 -5.97 -13.95 -11.18
N GLU A 435 -5.22 -15.03 -10.94
CA GLU A 435 -5.24 -16.21 -11.81
C GLU A 435 -6.60 -16.88 -11.75
N LEU A 436 -6.99 -17.57 -12.82
CA LEU A 436 -8.28 -18.25 -12.94
C LEU A 436 -8.26 -19.59 -12.20
N ASP A 437 -9.36 -19.95 -11.53
CA ASP A 437 -9.56 -21.29 -10.98
C ASP A 437 -9.93 -22.32 -12.06
N THR A 438 -10.03 -23.62 -11.70
CA THR A 438 -10.35 -24.72 -12.64
C THR A 438 -11.72 -24.66 -13.29
N LEU A 439 -12.65 -23.88 -12.74
CA LEU A 439 -14.04 -23.82 -13.18
C LEU A 439 -14.38 -22.49 -13.86
N SER A 440 -13.38 -21.64 -14.05
CA SER A 440 -13.55 -20.31 -14.57
C SER A 440 -14.18 -20.33 -15.97
N PRO A 441 -15.24 -19.53 -16.21
CA PRO A 441 -15.79 -19.35 -17.54
C PRO A 441 -14.90 -18.49 -18.45
N ALA A 442 -13.81 -17.94 -17.92
CA ALA A 442 -12.82 -17.19 -18.69
C ALA A 442 -11.79 -18.10 -19.38
N ILE A 443 -11.77 -19.41 -19.06
CA ILE A 443 -10.87 -20.38 -19.69
C ILE A 443 -11.29 -20.62 -21.14
N ASP A 444 -10.32 -20.62 -22.07
CA ASP A 444 -10.51 -20.84 -23.51
C ASP A 444 -11.59 -19.94 -24.15
N ALA A 445 -11.87 -18.79 -23.53
CA ALA A 445 -13.00 -17.93 -23.88
C ALA A 445 -12.57 -16.73 -24.74
N GLY A 446 -11.28 -16.53 -24.97
CA GLY A 446 -10.73 -15.45 -25.79
C GLY A 446 -10.65 -15.77 -27.28
N LEU A 447 -10.44 -14.74 -28.09
CA LEU A 447 -10.23 -14.87 -29.52
C LEU A 447 -8.74 -15.12 -29.84
N PRO A 448 -8.37 -16.23 -30.50
CA PRO A 448 -6.97 -16.55 -30.80
C PRO A 448 -6.21 -15.48 -31.61
N SER A 449 -6.88 -14.73 -32.49
CA SER A 449 -6.21 -13.71 -33.29
C SER A 449 -5.68 -12.54 -32.47
N HIS A 450 -6.28 -12.25 -31.31
CA HIS A 450 -5.80 -11.20 -30.39
C HIS A 450 -4.57 -11.65 -29.60
N ALA A 451 -4.37 -12.97 -29.42
CA ALA A 451 -3.18 -13.52 -28.77
C ALA A 451 -1.94 -13.56 -29.67
N ILE A 452 -2.08 -13.41 -31.00
CA ILE A 452 -0.93 -13.47 -31.93
C ILE A 452 0.12 -12.40 -31.62
N ALA A 453 -0.32 -11.18 -31.27
CA ALA A 453 0.57 -10.07 -30.91
C ALA A 453 1.16 -10.23 -29.50
N PHE A 454 0.46 -10.95 -28.62
CA PHE A 454 0.79 -11.11 -27.20
C PHE A 454 0.68 -12.59 -26.79
N PRO A 455 1.55 -13.47 -27.31
CA PRO A 455 1.38 -14.92 -27.23
C PRO A 455 1.69 -15.49 -25.85
N PHE A 456 2.22 -14.68 -24.92
CA PHE A 456 2.55 -15.09 -23.57
C PHE A 456 1.75 -14.26 -22.57
N ASP A 457 1.27 -14.88 -21.50
CA ASP A 457 0.61 -14.21 -20.39
C ASP A 457 1.60 -13.54 -19.43
N LEU A 458 1.10 -12.97 -18.33
CA LEU A 458 1.93 -12.31 -17.32
C LEU A 458 2.92 -13.27 -16.62
N ASN A 459 2.59 -14.56 -16.51
CA ASN A 459 3.47 -15.61 -15.95
C ASN A 459 4.44 -16.20 -17.01
N GLY A 460 4.28 -15.83 -18.28
CA GLY A 460 5.05 -16.34 -19.42
C GLY A 460 4.56 -17.69 -19.94
N ASN A 461 3.33 -18.08 -19.64
CA ASN A 461 2.63 -19.22 -20.20
C ASN A 461 2.15 -18.88 -21.62
N SER A 462 2.25 -19.83 -22.54
CA SER A 462 1.80 -19.65 -23.93
C SER A 462 0.28 -19.67 -23.99
N ARG A 463 -0.30 -18.69 -24.69
CA ARG A 463 -1.75 -18.59 -24.98
C ARG A 463 -2.18 -19.29 -26.27
N LEU A 464 -1.25 -20.02 -26.88
CA LEU A 464 -1.39 -20.65 -28.19
C LEU A 464 -1.22 -22.17 -28.12
N ASP A 465 -1.05 -22.71 -26.90
CA ASP A 465 -0.71 -24.12 -26.66
C ASP A 465 -1.94 -25.00 -26.38
N ASP A 466 -3.11 -24.39 -26.15
CA ASP A 466 -4.42 -25.02 -25.90
C ASP A 466 -5.50 -24.60 -26.92
N GLU A 467 -6.80 -24.75 -26.61
CA GLU A 467 -7.87 -24.60 -27.59
C GLU A 467 -8.10 -23.13 -27.98
N ALA A 468 -8.02 -22.21 -27.03
CA ALA A 468 -8.13 -20.77 -27.23
C ALA A 468 -7.51 -20.02 -26.04
N PRO A 469 -7.08 -18.76 -26.22
CA PRO A 469 -6.49 -18.02 -25.11
C PRO A 469 -7.53 -17.74 -24.01
N ASP A 470 -7.10 -17.71 -22.77
CA ASP A 470 -7.94 -17.28 -21.65
C ASP A 470 -8.23 -15.77 -21.72
N LEU A 471 -9.39 -15.36 -21.18
CA LEU A 471 -9.67 -13.95 -20.97
C LEU A 471 -8.84 -13.42 -19.79
N GLY A 472 -8.32 -12.19 -19.95
CA GLY A 472 -7.56 -11.49 -18.92
C GLY A 472 -6.05 -11.70 -19.01
N ALA A 473 -5.34 -11.33 -17.94
CA ALA A 473 -3.88 -11.22 -17.90
C ALA A 473 -3.11 -12.54 -17.71
N TYR A 474 -3.81 -13.61 -17.35
CA TYR A 474 -3.22 -14.92 -17.09
C TYR A 474 -3.76 -15.95 -18.07
N GLU A 475 -2.96 -16.98 -18.31
CA GLU A 475 -3.31 -18.23 -18.97
C GLU A 475 -3.23 -19.35 -17.94
N ARG A 476 -4.32 -20.11 -17.83
CA ARG A 476 -4.41 -21.23 -16.90
C ARG A 476 -3.74 -22.45 -17.49
N ILE A 477 -2.77 -23.01 -16.77
CA ILE A 477 -2.18 -24.31 -17.11
C ILE A 477 -2.95 -25.43 -16.40
N GLU A 478 -3.44 -26.41 -17.18
CA GLU A 478 -3.87 -27.70 -16.64
C GLU A 478 -2.65 -28.56 -16.28
N TRP A 479 -2.58 -29.01 -15.02
CA TRP A 479 -1.50 -29.87 -14.51
C TRP A 479 -1.88 -31.35 -14.48
#